data_AF-A0A1F7IY77-F1
#
_entry.id   AF-A0A1F7IY77-F1
#
_cell.length_a   1.000
_cell.length_b   1.000
_cell.length_c   1.000
_cell.angle_alpha   90.00
_cell.angle_beta   90.00
_cell.angle_gamma   90.00
#
_symmetry.space_group_name_H-M   'P 1'
#
loop_
_entity.id
_entity.type
_entity.pdbx_description
1 polymer ?
#
loop_
_entity_poly.entity_id
_entity_poly.type
_entity_poly.pdbx_seq_one_letter_code
_entity_poly.pdbx_strand_id
1 'polypeptide(L)'
;MKNKSMKSKENGEPTESGPLDKFKNKRTLIGIAILGIILVISYFFKGAFVAATVNGQPISRLSVIQKLEKQGGKSILDSLITDTLIKNEAKKKGIIISEDEVNQEIKTIEASVTEQGGTLEQALLQQGMTKESLRESVKNQKIIEKLFADKLKVTDAEVNKYIAENEIPIEEGKEAETKKQIMDQLIQQKFQQEVQSWVTTFKTSADIKYYVNY
;
A
#
# COMPACT_ATOMS: atom_id res chain seq x y z
N MET A 1 50.89 86.15 30.22
CA MET A 1 50.61 86.75 28.90
C MET A 1 50.11 85.65 27.95
N LYS A 2 48.98 85.91 27.28
CA LYS A 2 48.51 85.44 25.95
C LYS A 2 48.54 83.92 25.62
N ASN A 3 47.38 83.30 25.38
CA ASN A 3 46.64 83.20 24.09
C ASN A 3 47.20 82.03 23.23
N LYS A 4 46.53 80.88 23.11
CA LYS A 4 45.36 80.52 22.26
C LYS A 4 45.78 79.73 21.00
N SER A 5 45.21 78.52 20.93
CA SER A 5 44.94 77.61 19.81
C SER A 5 45.72 77.70 18.49
N MET A 6 46.11 76.52 17.98
CA MET A 6 45.64 76.13 16.65
C MET A 6 45.35 74.63 16.58
N LYS A 7 44.21 74.34 15.96
CA LYS A 7 43.54 73.06 15.79
C LYS A 7 43.83 72.64 14.36
N SER A 8 44.32 71.43 14.12
CA SER A 8 44.02 70.71 12.88
C SER A 8 43.29 69.42 13.24
N LYS A 9 42.07 69.32 12.71
CA LYS A 9 41.34 68.07 12.56
C LYS A 9 41.96 67.35 11.36
N GLU A 10 42.16 66.04 11.47
CA GLU A 10 41.80 65.15 10.36
C GLU A 10 41.56 63.72 10.90
N ASN A 11 40.31 63.29 10.76
CA ASN A 11 39.77 61.94 10.49
C ASN A 11 40.65 60.72 10.87
N GLY A 12 40.23 59.75 11.69
CA GLY A 12 38.92 59.12 11.74
C GLY A 12 38.84 57.94 10.77
N GLU A 13 39.58 56.84 11.03
CA GLU A 13 39.32 55.54 10.41
C GLU A 13 38.59 54.62 11.40
N PRO A 14 37.38 54.15 11.10
CA PRO A 14 36.70 53.14 11.89
C PRO A 14 37.36 51.79 11.60
N THR A 15 37.83 51.13 12.65
CA THR A 15 38.22 49.72 12.60
C THR A 15 37.04 48.90 12.08
N GLU A 16 37.12 48.44 10.83
CA GLU A 16 36.19 47.48 10.26
C GLU A 16 36.25 46.19 11.09
N SER A 17 35.26 46.01 11.97
CA SER A 17 34.96 44.71 12.55
C SER A 17 34.50 43.79 11.41
N GLY A 18 35.36 42.85 11.02
CA GLY A 18 35.06 41.88 9.97
C GLY A 18 33.76 41.11 10.27
N PRO A 19 33.11 40.54 9.23
CA PRO A 19 31.76 39.96 9.30
C PRO A 19 31.61 38.74 10.24
N LEU A 20 32.67 38.33 10.93
CA LEU A 20 32.72 37.13 11.78
C LEU A 20 32.52 37.39 13.27
N ASP A 21 32.50 38.65 13.75
CA ASP A 21 32.44 38.92 15.20
C ASP A 21 31.01 38.93 15.80
N LYS A 22 29.99 38.72 14.96
CA LYS A 22 28.57 38.62 15.39
C LYS A 22 28.14 37.21 15.82
N PHE A 23 29.04 36.21 15.80
CA PHE A 23 28.71 34.79 16.02
C PHE A 23 29.07 34.25 17.41
N LYS A 24 29.08 35.10 18.46
CA LYS A 24 29.43 34.68 19.82
C LYS A 24 28.25 34.19 20.68
N ASN A 25 27.01 34.35 20.22
CA ASN A 25 25.82 33.95 20.97
C ASN A 25 25.42 32.50 20.66
N LYS A 26 25.50 31.60 21.64
CA LYS A 26 25.06 30.19 21.49
C LYS A 26 23.64 30.06 20.91
N ARG A 27 22.73 31.02 21.18
CA ARG A 27 21.37 31.04 20.63
C ARG A 27 21.32 31.31 19.12
N THR A 28 22.18 32.17 18.58
CA THR A 28 22.27 32.37 17.13
C THR A 28 22.95 31.19 16.43
N LEU A 29 23.93 30.56 17.07
CA LEU A 29 24.52 29.31 16.56
C LEU A 29 23.51 28.15 16.53
N ILE A 30 22.68 28.00 17.57
CA ILE A 30 21.59 27.01 17.58
C ILE A 30 20.55 27.33 16.50
N GLY A 31 20.19 28.60 16.31
CA GLY A 31 19.27 29.02 15.25
C GLY A 31 19.79 28.68 13.85
N ILE A 32 21.08 28.91 13.59
CA ILE A 32 21.73 28.57 12.30
C ILE A 32 21.82 27.05 12.11
N ALA A 33 22.12 26.30 13.17
CA ALA A 33 22.17 24.84 13.12
C ALA A 33 20.78 24.23 12.82
N ILE A 34 19.72 24.74 13.46
CA ILE A 34 18.34 24.33 13.18
C ILE A 34 17.95 24.67 11.74
N LEU A 35 18.31 25.87 11.26
CA LEU A 35 18.06 26.27 9.88
C LEU A 35 18.79 25.35 8.88
N GLY A 36 20.05 25.01 9.17
CA GLY A 36 20.84 24.06 8.37
C GLY A 36 20.22 22.67 8.34
N ILE A 37 19.74 22.16 9.49
CA ILE A 37 19.04 20.87 9.58
C ILE A 37 17.73 20.92 8.79
N ILE A 38 16.95 22.00 8.88
CA ILE A 38 15.72 22.17 8.09
C ILE A 38 16.01 22.18 6.59
N LEU A 39 17.09 22.82 6.15
CA LEU A 39 17.49 22.85 4.73
C LEU A 39 17.95 21.47 4.25
N VAL A 40 18.70 20.72 5.07
CA VAL A 40 19.11 19.35 4.76
C VAL A 40 17.90 18.43 4.71
N ILE A 41 17.00 18.49 5.70
CA ILE A 41 15.74 17.74 5.69
C ILE A 41 14.92 18.10 4.46
N SER A 42 14.75 19.39 4.15
CA SER A 42 14.01 19.84 2.98
C SER A 42 14.65 19.41 1.66
N TYR A 43 15.97 19.23 1.61
CA TYR A 43 16.68 18.67 0.44
C TYR A 43 16.44 17.17 0.30
N PHE A 44 16.51 16.41 1.39
CA PHE A 44 16.24 14.97 1.39
C PHE A 44 14.74 14.63 1.27
N PHE A 45 13.83 15.51 1.69
CA PHE A 45 12.37 15.35 1.60
C PHE A 45 11.76 15.93 0.32
N LYS A 46 12.56 16.35 -0.68
CA LYS A 46 12.02 16.89 -1.94
C LYS A 46 11.01 15.95 -2.59
N GLY A 47 11.26 14.63 -2.56
CA GLY A 47 10.34 13.61 -3.09
C GLY A 47 9.01 13.48 -2.35
N ALA A 48 8.90 13.99 -1.11
CA ALA A 48 7.64 14.00 -0.36
C ALA A 48 6.64 15.05 -0.88
N PHE A 49 7.15 16.14 -1.48
CA PHE A 49 6.34 17.27 -1.96
C PHE A 49 6.35 17.40 -3.48
N VAL A 50 7.45 17.05 -4.15
CA VAL A 50 7.64 17.14 -5.60
C VAL A 50 7.78 15.74 -6.17
N ALA A 51 6.86 15.36 -7.06
CA ALA A 51 6.89 14.07 -7.73
C ALA A 51 7.83 14.04 -8.94
N ALA A 52 7.88 15.15 -9.70
CA ALA A 52 8.73 15.28 -10.88
C ALA A 52 8.97 16.76 -11.20
N THR A 53 9.89 17.06 -12.13
CA THR A 53 10.08 18.40 -12.70
C THR A 53 10.11 18.31 -14.22
N VAL A 54 9.37 19.16 -14.93
CA VAL A 54 9.36 19.23 -16.40
C VAL A 54 9.79 20.63 -16.81
N ASN A 55 10.93 20.75 -17.52
CA ASN A 55 11.49 22.04 -17.95
C ASN A 55 11.63 23.07 -16.80
N GLY A 56 12.03 22.61 -15.61
CA GLY A 56 12.17 23.46 -14.42
C GLY A 56 10.85 23.73 -13.66
N GLN A 57 9.71 23.28 -14.16
CA GLN A 57 8.43 23.38 -13.46
C GLN A 57 8.18 22.13 -12.59
N PRO A 58 8.02 22.26 -11.26
CA PRO A 58 7.76 21.12 -10.39
C PRO A 58 6.31 20.62 -10.51
N ILE A 59 6.14 19.30 -10.58
CA ILE A 59 4.87 18.60 -10.43
C ILE A 59 4.73 18.20 -8.96
N SER A 60 3.69 18.71 -8.31
CA SER A 60 3.40 18.41 -6.89
C SER A 60 2.94 16.97 -6.72
N ARG A 61 3.50 16.27 -5.72
CA ARG A 61 3.05 14.92 -5.33
C ARG A 61 1.61 14.94 -4.83
N LEU A 62 1.18 16.01 -4.16
CA LEU A 62 -0.20 16.17 -3.72
C LEU A 62 -1.17 16.21 -4.90
N SER A 63 -0.81 16.87 -6.00
CA SER A 63 -1.63 16.90 -7.21
C SER A 63 -1.77 15.51 -7.84
N VAL A 64 -0.71 14.69 -7.79
CA VAL A 64 -0.77 13.28 -8.22
C VAL A 64 -1.72 12.48 -7.34
N ILE A 65 -1.56 12.58 -6.00
CA ILE A 65 -2.43 11.88 -5.04
C ILE A 65 -3.89 12.28 -5.24
N GLN A 66 -4.19 13.57 -5.33
CA GLN A 66 -5.56 14.06 -5.58
C GLN A 66 -6.14 13.53 -6.89
N LYS A 67 -5.32 13.38 -7.93
CA LYS A 67 -5.76 12.78 -9.20
C LYS A 67 -6.10 11.30 -9.01
N LEU A 68 -5.26 10.55 -8.28
CA LEU A 68 -5.50 9.14 -7.97
C LEU A 68 -6.72 8.94 -7.09
N GLU A 69 -6.90 9.77 -6.06
CA GLU A 69 -8.08 9.79 -5.19
C GLU A 69 -9.36 10.03 -5.99
N LYS A 70 -9.34 10.99 -6.93
CA LYS A 70 -10.47 11.21 -7.84
C LYS A 70 -10.72 10.06 -8.81
N GLN A 71 -9.67 9.38 -9.26
CA GLN A 71 -9.78 8.29 -10.24
C GLN A 71 -10.24 6.97 -9.62
N GLY A 72 -9.82 6.68 -8.38
CA GLY A 72 -10.05 5.39 -7.76
C GLY A 72 -10.08 5.38 -6.23
N GLY A 73 -9.97 6.54 -5.57
CA GLY A 73 -9.90 6.64 -4.11
C GLY A 73 -11.07 5.96 -3.41
N LYS A 74 -12.31 6.16 -3.91
CA LYS A 74 -13.50 5.48 -3.38
C LYS A 74 -13.38 3.95 -3.43
N SER A 75 -13.02 3.42 -4.60
CA SER A 75 -12.90 1.97 -4.81
C SER A 75 -11.79 1.36 -3.94
N ILE A 76 -10.64 2.03 -3.88
CA ILE A 76 -9.51 1.60 -3.05
C ILE A 76 -9.88 1.65 -1.56
N LEU A 77 -10.53 2.72 -1.09
CA LEU A 77 -11.00 2.81 0.29
C LEU A 77 -12.01 1.70 0.61
N ASP A 78 -12.97 1.44 -0.27
CA ASP A 78 -13.95 0.38 -0.10
C ASP A 78 -13.31 -1.02 -0.05
N SER A 79 -12.24 -1.25 -0.82
CA SER A 79 -11.43 -2.47 -0.76
C SER A 79 -10.71 -2.59 0.59
N LEU A 80 -10.02 -1.53 1.02
CA LEU A 80 -9.29 -1.52 2.29
C LEU A 80 -10.20 -1.72 3.51
N ILE A 81 -11.41 -1.14 3.48
CA ILE A 81 -12.43 -1.39 4.50
C ILE A 81 -12.79 -2.88 4.50
N THR A 82 -13.03 -3.46 3.33
CA THR A 82 -13.36 -4.88 3.19
C THR A 82 -12.27 -5.77 3.76
N ASP A 83 -11.02 -5.55 3.37
CA ASP A 83 -9.86 -6.30 3.85
C ASP A 83 -9.71 -6.19 5.37
N THR A 84 -9.93 -4.99 5.92
CA THR A 84 -9.88 -4.74 7.36
C THR A 84 -10.97 -5.51 8.11
N LEU A 85 -12.19 -5.53 7.59
CA LEU A 85 -13.30 -6.31 8.16
C LEU A 85 -12.98 -7.80 8.15
N ILE A 86 -12.44 -8.32 7.04
CA ILE A 86 -12.07 -9.74 6.89
C ILE A 86 -11.00 -10.11 7.92
N LYS A 87 -9.91 -9.31 8.00
CA LYS A 87 -8.82 -9.52 8.96
C LYS A 87 -9.34 -9.50 10.41
N ASN A 88 -10.27 -8.61 10.72
CA ASN A 88 -10.89 -8.52 12.04
C ASN A 88 -11.74 -9.75 12.37
N GLU A 89 -12.54 -10.23 11.43
CA GLU A 89 -13.38 -11.42 11.63
C GLU A 89 -12.53 -12.69 11.77
N ALA A 90 -11.50 -12.83 10.94
CA ALA A 90 -10.54 -13.91 11.05
C ALA A 90 -9.89 -13.94 12.44
N LYS A 91 -9.49 -12.77 12.96
CA LYS A 91 -8.96 -12.63 14.32
C LYS A 91 -9.98 -13.02 15.39
N LYS A 92 -11.24 -12.60 15.26
CA LYS A 92 -12.33 -12.98 16.20
C LYS A 92 -12.55 -14.49 16.23
N LYS A 93 -12.46 -15.16 15.08
CA LYS A 93 -12.57 -16.61 14.96
C LYS A 93 -11.30 -17.39 15.30
N GLY A 94 -10.22 -16.70 15.69
CA GLY A 94 -8.94 -17.34 16.01
C GLY A 94 -8.25 -17.98 14.80
N ILE A 95 -8.53 -17.52 13.59
CA ILE A 95 -7.90 -18.02 12.36
C ILE A 95 -6.46 -17.48 12.32
N ILE A 96 -5.51 -18.40 12.35
CA ILE A 96 -4.08 -18.12 12.20
C ILE A 96 -3.59 -18.82 10.93
N ILE A 97 -2.85 -18.07 10.11
CA ILE A 97 -2.14 -18.61 8.95
C ILE A 97 -0.68 -18.81 9.38
N SER A 98 -0.21 -20.05 9.28
CA SER A 98 1.17 -20.38 9.56
C SER A 98 2.09 -19.90 8.44
N GLU A 99 3.36 -19.65 8.75
CA GLU A 99 4.35 -19.31 7.72
C GLU A 99 4.57 -20.47 6.73
N ASP A 100 4.36 -21.72 7.16
CA ASP A 100 4.47 -22.88 6.29
C ASP A 100 3.41 -22.89 5.20
N GLU A 101 2.15 -22.54 5.53
CA GLU A 101 1.08 -22.39 4.53
C GLU A 101 1.41 -21.29 3.51
N VAL A 102 1.96 -20.16 3.96
CA VAL A 102 2.39 -19.07 3.08
C VAL A 102 3.54 -19.51 2.19
N ASN A 103 4.52 -20.22 2.76
CA ASN A 103 5.68 -20.71 2.02
C ASN A 103 5.32 -21.76 0.98
N GLN A 104 4.37 -22.65 1.29
CA GLN A 104 3.86 -23.65 0.36
C GLN A 104 3.18 -22.97 -0.84
N GLU A 105 2.30 -22.01 -0.60
CA GLU A 105 1.63 -21.29 -1.68
C GLU A 105 2.62 -20.51 -2.56
N ILE A 106 3.61 -19.85 -1.95
CA ILE A 106 4.65 -19.14 -2.71
C ILE A 106 5.47 -20.09 -3.57
N LYS A 107 5.79 -21.29 -3.08
CA LYS A 107 6.46 -22.32 -3.90
C LYS A 107 5.60 -22.75 -5.08
N THR A 108 4.29 -22.88 -4.88
CA THR A 108 3.35 -23.19 -5.98
C THR A 108 3.39 -22.07 -7.03
N ILE A 109 3.30 -20.81 -6.60
CA ILE A 109 3.37 -19.64 -7.50
C ILE A 109 4.72 -19.60 -8.22
N GLU A 110 5.83 -19.83 -7.52
CA GLU A 110 7.18 -19.87 -8.08
C GLU A 110 7.34 -20.97 -9.12
N ALA A 111 6.79 -22.16 -8.86
CA ALA A 111 6.78 -23.27 -9.81
C ALA A 111 6.00 -22.91 -11.08
N SER A 112 4.79 -22.35 -10.95
CA SER A 112 3.98 -21.91 -12.10
C SER A 112 4.66 -20.83 -12.93
N VAL A 113 5.39 -19.89 -12.32
CA VAL A 113 6.15 -18.87 -13.04
C VAL A 113 7.36 -19.48 -13.75
N THR A 114 8.01 -20.46 -13.13
CA THR A 114 9.17 -21.17 -13.70
C THR A 114 8.76 -22.03 -14.89
N GLU A 115 7.61 -22.71 -14.82
CA GLU A 115 7.01 -23.44 -15.93
C GLU A 115 6.74 -22.56 -17.15
N GLN A 116 6.44 -21.27 -16.92
CA GLN A 116 6.25 -20.25 -17.96
C GLN A 116 7.57 -19.64 -18.46
N GLY A 117 8.71 -20.08 -17.96
CA GLY A 117 10.04 -19.67 -18.42
C GLY A 117 10.62 -18.41 -17.76
N GLY A 118 10.07 -17.97 -16.63
CA GLY A 118 10.55 -16.80 -15.88
C GLY A 118 10.99 -17.12 -14.46
N THR A 119 11.36 -16.08 -13.70
CA THR A 119 11.55 -16.18 -12.24
C THR A 119 10.50 -15.37 -11.50
N LEU A 120 10.16 -15.80 -10.27
CA LEU A 120 9.22 -15.07 -9.42
C LEU A 120 9.64 -13.62 -9.21
N GLU A 121 10.94 -13.37 -9.02
CA GLU A 121 11.49 -12.02 -8.83
C GLU A 121 11.26 -11.12 -10.04
N GLN A 122 11.44 -11.64 -11.26
CA GLN A 122 11.18 -10.89 -12.48
C GLN A 122 9.69 -10.58 -12.64
N ALA A 123 8.82 -11.56 -12.35
CA ALA A 123 7.38 -11.37 -12.42
C ALA A 123 6.90 -10.28 -11.42
N LEU A 124 7.43 -10.31 -10.19
CA LEU A 124 7.14 -9.30 -9.18
C LEU A 124 7.63 -7.91 -9.59
N LEU A 125 8.84 -7.80 -10.12
CA LEU A 125 9.39 -6.52 -10.61
C LEU A 125 8.54 -5.93 -11.75
N GLN A 126 8.08 -6.75 -12.69
CA GLN A 126 7.20 -6.30 -13.77
C GLN A 126 5.85 -5.77 -13.26
N GLN A 127 5.35 -6.33 -12.17
CA GLN A 127 4.12 -5.90 -11.51
C GLN A 127 4.35 -4.74 -10.51
N GLY A 128 5.60 -4.30 -10.32
CA GLY A 128 5.95 -3.30 -9.30
C GLY A 128 5.71 -3.78 -7.87
N MET A 129 5.72 -5.10 -7.65
CA MET A 129 5.46 -5.75 -6.36
C MET A 129 6.76 -6.19 -5.68
N THR A 130 6.72 -6.28 -4.35
CA THR A 130 7.80 -6.89 -3.55
C THR A 130 7.41 -8.29 -3.09
N LYS A 131 8.39 -9.10 -2.69
CA LYS A 131 8.15 -10.43 -2.12
C LYS A 131 7.30 -10.36 -0.85
N GLU A 132 7.48 -9.31 -0.06
CA GLU A 132 6.70 -9.04 1.15
C GLU A 132 5.24 -8.75 0.80
N SER A 133 4.98 -7.95 -0.24
CA SER A 133 3.63 -7.69 -0.71
C SER A 133 2.94 -8.95 -1.22
N LEU A 134 3.67 -9.84 -1.91
CA LEU A 134 3.16 -11.15 -2.31
C LEU A 134 2.82 -12.02 -1.10
N ARG A 135 3.69 -12.07 -0.09
CA ARG A 135 3.43 -12.80 1.16
C ARG A 135 2.17 -12.31 1.86
N GLU A 136 1.97 -10.99 1.92
CA GLU A 136 0.76 -10.42 2.51
C GLU A 136 -0.48 -10.79 1.70
N SER A 137 -0.42 -10.71 0.36
CA SER A 137 -1.53 -11.13 -0.51
C SER A 137 -1.90 -12.60 -0.31
N VAL A 138 -0.90 -13.49 -0.29
CA VAL A 138 -1.09 -14.92 -0.01
C VAL A 138 -1.72 -15.14 1.36
N LYS A 139 -1.24 -14.44 2.39
CA LYS A 139 -1.80 -14.54 3.74
C LYS A 139 -3.26 -14.10 3.78
N ASN A 140 -3.59 -12.99 3.12
CA ASN A 140 -4.96 -12.49 3.04
C ASN A 140 -5.87 -13.48 2.31
N GLN A 141 -5.40 -14.04 1.18
CA GLN A 141 -6.13 -15.07 0.46
C GLN A 141 -6.41 -16.29 1.34
N LYS A 142 -5.41 -16.83 2.05
CA LYS A 142 -5.57 -17.98 2.95
C LYS A 142 -6.51 -17.68 4.13
N ILE A 143 -6.49 -16.44 4.65
CA ILE A 143 -7.47 -16.01 5.66
C ILE A 143 -8.88 -16.13 5.12
N ILE A 144 -9.12 -15.63 3.91
CA ILE A 144 -10.45 -15.67 3.29
C ILE A 144 -10.86 -17.13 3.03
N GLU A 145 -9.99 -17.95 2.45
CA GLU A 145 -10.26 -19.38 2.24
C GLU A 145 -10.68 -20.08 3.53
N LYS A 146 -9.92 -19.91 4.64
CA LYS A 146 -10.28 -20.50 5.94
C LYS A 146 -11.56 -19.93 6.53
N LEU A 147 -11.79 -18.62 6.37
CA LEU A 147 -12.97 -17.95 6.93
C LEU A 147 -14.26 -18.45 6.30
N PHE A 148 -14.21 -18.79 5.01
CA PHE A 148 -15.37 -19.24 4.24
C PHE A 148 -15.42 -20.75 4.04
N ALA A 149 -14.37 -21.52 4.35
CA ALA A 149 -14.28 -22.97 4.12
C ALA A 149 -15.55 -23.76 4.47
N ASP A 150 -16.19 -23.47 5.61
CA ASP A 150 -17.43 -24.15 6.01
C ASP A 150 -18.64 -23.85 5.11
N LYS A 151 -18.67 -22.66 4.52
CA LYS A 151 -19.74 -22.21 3.62
C LYS A 151 -19.53 -22.64 2.17
N LEU A 152 -18.30 -23.01 1.81
CA LEU A 152 -17.95 -23.42 0.45
C LEU A 152 -18.14 -24.91 0.18
N LYS A 153 -18.66 -25.68 1.14
CA LYS A 153 -18.91 -27.11 0.95
C LYS A 153 -19.96 -27.30 -0.17
N VAL A 154 -19.52 -27.91 -1.26
CA VAL A 154 -20.39 -28.35 -2.36
C VAL A 154 -20.48 -29.88 -2.31
N THR A 155 -21.68 -30.40 -2.44
CA THR A 155 -21.97 -31.83 -2.38
C THR A 155 -22.08 -32.43 -3.77
N ASP A 156 -21.84 -33.74 -3.89
CA ASP A 156 -22.03 -34.46 -5.16
C ASP A 156 -23.45 -34.33 -5.70
N ALA A 157 -24.45 -34.19 -4.81
CA ALA A 157 -25.84 -33.96 -5.19
C ALA A 157 -26.02 -32.63 -5.92
N GLU A 158 -25.34 -31.56 -5.48
CA GLU A 158 -25.36 -30.25 -6.13
C GLU A 158 -24.67 -30.29 -7.49
N VAL A 159 -23.55 -31.01 -7.60
CA VAL A 159 -22.85 -31.21 -8.89
C VAL A 159 -23.72 -31.99 -9.87
N ASN A 160 -24.31 -33.11 -9.44
CA ASN A 160 -25.18 -33.91 -10.29
C ASN A 160 -26.42 -33.13 -10.73
N LYS A 161 -26.99 -32.32 -9.83
CA LYS A 161 -28.10 -31.41 -10.14
C LYS A 161 -27.68 -30.38 -11.19
N TYR A 162 -26.52 -29.74 -11.02
CA TYR A 162 -26.02 -28.76 -11.98
C TYR A 162 -25.78 -29.35 -13.37
N ILE A 163 -25.22 -30.56 -13.44
CA ILE A 163 -25.05 -31.30 -14.70
C ILE A 163 -26.39 -31.54 -15.38
N ALA A 164 -27.40 -31.99 -14.62
CA ALA A 164 -28.73 -32.27 -15.16
C ALA A 164 -29.46 -31.00 -15.61
N GLU A 165 -29.39 -29.92 -14.83
CA GLU A 165 -30.07 -28.64 -15.14
C GLU A 165 -29.44 -27.90 -16.31
N ASN A 166 -28.13 -28.02 -16.51
CA ASN A 166 -27.41 -27.36 -17.61
C ASN A 166 -27.13 -28.29 -18.80
N GLU A 167 -27.67 -29.51 -18.76
CA GLU A 167 -27.51 -30.53 -19.80
C GLU A 167 -26.04 -30.73 -20.24
N ILE A 168 -25.11 -30.71 -19.27
CA ILE A 168 -23.67 -30.73 -19.56
C ILE A 168 -23.29 -32.11 -20.09
N PRO A 169 -22.76 -32.21 -21.33
CA PRO A 169 -22.34 -33.49 -21.88
C PRO A 169 -21.12 -34.00 -21.10
N ILE A 170 -21.15 -35.28 -20.74
CA ILE A 170 -20.03 -35.95 -20.11
C ILE A 170 -19.44 -36.92 -21.11
N GLU A 171 -18.18 -36.70 -21.50
CA GLU A 171 -17.45 -37.65 -22.35
C GLU A 171 -17.15 -38.93 -21.56
N GLU A 172 -17.28 -40.07 -22.24
CA GLU A 172 -17.03 -41.38 -21.65
C GLU A 172 -15.60 -41.48 -21.10
N GLY A 173 -15.46 -41.89 -19.83
CA GLY A 173 -14.18 -41.96 -19.13
C GLY A 173 -13.66 -40.64 -18.55
N LYS A 174 -14.34 -39.50 -18.77
CA LYS A 174 -14.00 -38.20 -18.15
C LYS A 174 -14.94 -37.79 -17.01
N GLU A 175 -15.81 -38.67 -16.55
CA GLU A 175 -16.85 -38.32 -15.57
C GLU A 175 -16.27 -37.74 -14.27
N ALA A 176 -15.16 -38.29 -13.78
CA ALA A 176 -14.49 -37.80 -12.58
C ALA A 176 -13.89 -36.40 -12.79
N GLU A 177 -13.29 -36.14 -13.95
CA GLU A 177 -12.69 -34.85 -14.27
C GLU A 177 -13.77 -33.77 -14.46
N THR A 178 -14.81 -34.08 -15.23
CA THR A 178 -15.94 -33.16 -15.46
C THR A 178 -16.65 -32.82 -14.15
N LYS A 179 -16.91 -33.81 -13.29
CA LYS A 179 -17.51 -33.56 -11.97
C LYS A 179 -16.61 -32.70 -11.09
N LYS A 180 -15.29 -32.92 -11.11
CA LYS A 180 -14.34 -32.08 -10.36
C LYS A 180 -14.34 -30.64 -10.87
N GLN A 181 -14.29 -30.42 -12.17
CA GLN A 181 -14.34 -29.08 -12.76
C GLN A 181 -15.63 -28.33 -12.39
N ILE A 182 -16.77 -29.03 -12.44
CA ILE A 182 -18.06 -28.45 -12.05
C ILE A 182 -18.10 -28.17 -10.55
N MET A 183 -17.56 -29.08 -9.73
CA MET A 183 -17.42 -28.86 -8.29
C MET A 183 -16.61 -27.60 -8.00
N ASP A 184 -15.43 -27.47 -8.61
CA ASP A 184 -14.54 -26.31 -8.45
C ASP A 184 -15.23 -25.01 -8.90
N GLN A 185 -15.98 -25.06 -10.01
CA GLN A 185 -16.79 -23.93 -10.49
C GLN A 185 -17.89 -23.56 -9.49
N LEU A 186 -18.63 -24.52 -8.95
CA LEU A 186 -19.69 -24.27 -7.96
C LEU A 186 -19.11 -23.72 -6.66
N ILE A 187 -17.95 -24.22 -6.22
CA ILE A 187 -17.20 -23.68 -5.07
C ILE A 187 -16.87 -22.21 -5.33
N GLN A 188 -16.34 -21.89 -6.51
CA GLN A 188 -15.98 -20.53 -6.89
C GLN A 188 -17.21 -19.62 -6.94
N GLN A 189 -18.34 -20.09 -7.47
CA GLN A 189 -19.60 -19.35 -7.49
C GLN A 189 -20.13 -19.10 -6.08
N LYS A 190 -20.20 -20.13 -5.22
CA LYS A 190 -20.60 -19.98 -3.82
C LYS A 190 -19.66 -19.02 -3.08
N PHE A 191 -18.37 -19.09 -3.33
CA PHE A 191 -17.39 -18.19 -2.74
C PHE A 191 -17.69 -16.73 -3.07
N GLN A 192 -17.90 -16.42 -4.34
CA GLN A 192 -18.24 -15.05 -4.76
C GLN A 192 -19.54 -14.58 -4.10
N GLN A 193 -20.57 -15.42 -4.04
CA GLN A 193 -21.85 -15.09 -3.40
C GLN A 193 -21.71 -14.85 -1.89
N GLU A 194 -21.01 -15.74 -1.19
CA GLU A 194 -20.83 -15.66 0.25
C GLU A 194 -19.96 -14.48 0.65
N VAL A 195 -18.88 -14.19 -0.09
CA VAL A 195 -18.05 -13.01 0.15
C VAL A 195 -18.87 -11.76 -0.07
N GLN A 196 -19.62 -11.63 -1.17
CA GLN A 196 -20.45 -10.45 -1.42
C GLN A 196 -21.50 -10.23 -0.32
N SER A 197 -22.25 -11.28 0.04
CA SER A 197 -23.26 -11.24 1.10
C SER A 197 -22.64 -10.88 2.46
N TRP A 198 -21.51 -11.49 2.79
CA TRP A 198 -20.79 -11.24 4.02
C TRP A 198 -20.26 -9.80 4.07
N VAL A 199 -19.65 -9.31 2.99
CA VAL A 199 -19.13 -7.94 2.89
C VAL A 199 -20.25 -6.93 3.07
N THR A 200 -21.39 -7.11 2.40
CA THR A 200 -22.54 -6.20 2.56
C THR A 200 -23.07 -6.19 4.00
N THR A 201 -23.23 -7.37 4.60
CA THR A 201 -23.75 -7.51 5.96
C THR A 201 -22.79 -6.89 6.99
N PHE A 202 -21.49 -7.16 6.87
CA PHE A 202 -20.48 -6.66 7.80
C PHE A 202 -20.18 -5.18 7.59
N LYS A 203 -20.18 -4.68 6.34
CA LYS A 203 -20.07 -3.22 6.09
C LYS A 203 -21.22 -2.45 6.72
N THR A 204 -22.44 -2.98 6.65
CA THR A 204 -23.63 -2.33 7.21
C THR A 204 -23.67 -2.36 8.75
N SER A 205 -23.13 -3.42 9.36
CA SER A 205 -23.11 -3.59 10.81
C SER A 205 -21.85 -3.05 11.50
N ALA A 206 -20.80 -2.75 10.76
CA ALA A 206 -19.57 -2.19 11.29
C ALA A 206 -19.71 -0.68 11.59
N ASP A 207 -19.07 -0.23 12.67
CA ASP A 207 -18.89 1.21 12.96
C ASP A 207 -17.79 1.78 12.05
N ILE A 208 -18.19 2.25 10.87
CA ILE A 208 -17.28 2.84 9.89
C ILE A 208 -17.40 4.37 9.93
N LYS A 209 -16.32 5.05 10.32
CA LYS A 209 -16.23 6.50 10.32
C LYS A 209 -15.41 6.98 9.14
N TYR A 210 -16.05 7.77 8.28
CA TYR A 210 -15.42 8.38 7.12
C TYR A 210 -14.92 9.78 7.48
N TYR A 211 -13.65 10.06 7.21
CA TYR A 211 -13.03 11.37 7.42
C TYR A 211 -12.71 12.09 6.11
N VAL A 212 -12.84 11.40 4.99
CA VAL A 212 -12.62 11.89 3.64
C VAL A 212 -13.72 11.32 2.74
N ASN A 213 -14.26 12.16 1.85
CA ASN A 213 -15.16 11.75 0.79
C ASN A 213 -14.45 11.95 -0.54
N TYR A 214 -14.41 10.89 -1.34
CA TYR A 214 -13.80 10.86 -2.67
C TYR A 214 -14.83 11.11 -3.77
#